data_AF-A0A537YDR6-F1
#
_entry.id   AF-A0A537YDR6-F1
#
_cell.length_a   1.000
_cell.length_b   1.000
_cell.length_c   1.000
_cell.angle_alpha   90.00
_cell.angle_beta   90.00
_cell.angle_gamma   90.00
#
_symmetry.space_group_name_H-M   'P 1'
#
loop_
_entity.id
_entity.type
_entity.pdbx_description
1 polymer ?
#
loop_
_entity_poly.entity_id
_entity_poly.type
_entity_poly.pdbx_seq_one_letter_code
_entity_poly.pdbx_strand_id
1 'polypeptide(L)'
;MTTIRATCPTCGEVELTPDDIELRVCTHAPASYYQFVCPLCSEEIQKPADDRVVQLLISGGVPATVWELPQEVREAHEGPALTTDDLLDFHLLLEQPDWFENLLRVSTRS
;
A
#
# COMPACT_ATOMS: atom_id res chain seq x y z
N MET A 1 -0.02 21.80 23.85
CA MET A 1 0.20 21.33 22.47
C MET A 1 1.03 20.06 22.58
N THR A 2 0.50 18.92 22.17
CA THR A 2 1.25 17.66 22.15
C THR A 2 2.24 17.70 20.98
N THR A 3 3.50 17.36 21.24
CA THR A 3 4.52 17.23 20.20
C THR A 3 4.88 15.75 20.04
N ILE A 4 4.97 15.31 18.79
CA ILE A 4 5.28 13.93 18.42
C ILE A 4 6.63 13.95 17.72
N ARG A 5 7.56 13.11 18.19
CA ARG A 5 8.89 12.98 17.58
C ARG A 5 8.86 11.83 16.58
N ALA A 6 9.22 12.13 15.34
CA ALA A 6 9.35 11.14 14.28
C ALA A 6 10.71 11.28 13.60
N THR A 7 11.21 10.20 13.01
CA THR A 7 12.51 10.23 12.31
C THR A 7 12.32 10.36 10.80
N CYS A 8 12.86 11.39 10.18
CA CYS A 8 13.10 11.46 8.75
C CYS A 8 14.42 10.73 8.42
N PRO A 9 14.46 9.85 7.41
CA PRO A 9 15.69 9.15 7.01
C PRO A 9 16.80 10.11 6.53
N THR A 10 16.41 11.27 6.01
CA THR A 10 17.33 12.29 5.47
C THR A 10 17.78 13.30 6.54
N CYS A 11 16.86 13.75 7.40
CA CYS A 11 17.12 14.86 8.34
C CYS A 11 17.30 14.44 9.81
N GLY A 12 16.98 13.20 10.17
CA GLY A 12 17.00 12.72 11.56
C GLY A 12 15.67 12.97 12.29
N GLU A 13 15.73 13.19 13.60
CA GLU A 13 14.52 13.42 14.40
C GLU A 13 13.91 14.80 14.14
N VAL A 14 12.60 14.83 13.91
CA VAL A 14 11.78 16.02 13.70
C VAL A 14 10.62 16.04 14.68
N GLU A 15 10.16 17.25 15.02
CA GLU A 15 8.99 17.48 15.88
C GLU A 15 7.78 17.81 15.00
N LEU A 16 6.68 17.13 15.27
CA LEU A 16 5.41 17.24 14.54
C LEU A 16 4.28 17.49 15.51
N THR A 17 3.23 18.15 15.05
CA THR A 17 1.95 18.22 15.75
C THR A 17 1.04 17.06 15.32
N PRO A 18 -0.04 16.76 16.06
CA PRO A 18 -0.96 15.71 15.65
C PRO A 18 -1.61 15.96 14.28
N ASP A 19 -1.79 17.22 13.90
CA ASP A 19 -2.39 17.61 12.61
C ASP A 19 -1.42 17.41 11.42
N ASP A 20 -0.11 17.27 11.69
CA ASP A 20 0.91 17.01 10.67
C ASP A 20 1.05 15.53 10.30
N ILE A 21 0.35 14.64 11.02
CA ILE A 21 0.47 13.19 10.87
C ILE A 21 -0.87 12.63 10.36
N GLU A 22 -0.80 11.87 9.28
CA GLU A 22 -1.93 11.06 8.81
C GLU A 22 -1.74 9.62 9.26
N LEU A 23 -2.69 9.10 10.05
CA LEU A 23 -2.70 7.72 10.52
C LEU A 23 -3.75 6.90 9.75
N ARG A 24 -3.30 5.82 9.09
CA ARG A 24 -4.12 4.90 8.31
C ARG A 24 -4.12 3.54 8.98
N VAL A 25 -5.26 3.19 9.58
CA VAL A 25 -5.44 1.91 10.30
C VAL A 25 -6.13 0.91 9.40
N CYS A 26 -5.43 -0.15 9.02
CA CYS A 26 -6.03 -1.22 8.25
C CYS A 26 -6.79 -2.19 9.17
N THR A 27 -7.94 -2.69 8.73
CA THR A 27 -8.65 -3.79 9.43
C THR A 27 -7.88 -5.11 9.40
N HIS A 28 -6.88 -5.24 8.52
CA HIS A 28 -6.04 -6.42 8.36
C HIS A 28 -4.58 -6.06 8.69
N ALA A 29 -4.05 -6.58 9.79
CA ALA A 29 -2.64 -6.43 10.14
C ALA A 29 -1.75 -7.24 9.16
N PRO A 30 -0.53 -6.79 8.82
CA PRO A 30 0.18 -5.59 9.29
C PRO A 30 0.16 -4.43 8.26
N ALA A 31 -0.99 -4.09 7.69
CA ALA A 31 -1.08 -3.04 6.66
C ALA A 31 -1.30 -1.62 7.21
N SER A 32 -1.33 -1.41 8.52
CA SER A 32 -1.46 -0.08 9.12
C SER A 32 -0.17 0.73 8.96
N TYR A 33 -0.30 2.03 8.69
CA TYR A 33 0.83 2.95 8.54
C TYR A 33 0.48 4.35 8.99
N TYR A 34 1.51 5.15 9.26
CA TYR A 34 1.38 6.60 9.38
C TYR A 34 2.31 7.29 8.39
N GLN A 35 1.93 8.50 7.99
CA GLN A 35 2.74 9.32 7.11
C GLN A 35 2.74 10.78 7.56
N PHE A 36 3.81 11.49 7.20
CA PHE A 36 3.97 12.90 7.47
C PHE A 36 4.91 13.53 6.42
N VAL A 37 4.79 14.84 6.24
CA VAL A 37 5.75 15.62 5.43
C VAL A 37 6.85 16.14 6.34
N CYS A 38 8.11 15.85 6.02
CA CYS A 38 9.23 16.33 6.81
C CYS A 38 9.33 17.86 6.71
N PRO A 39 9.32 18.61 7.83
CA PRO A 39 9.36 20.08 7.80
C PRO A 39 10.72 20.65 7.33
N LEU A 40 11.76 19.81 7.25
CA LEU A 40 13.12 20.22 6.86
C LEU A 40 13.41 19.99 5.38
N CYS A 41 13.06 18.81 4.84
CA CYS A 41 13.32 18.46 3.42
C CYS A 41 12.06 18.44 2.55
N SER A 42 10.86 18.60 3.13
CA SER A 42 9.57 18.49 2.43
C SER A 42 9.29 17.15 1.75
N GLU A 43 10.04 16.10 2.10
CA GLU A 43 9.76 14.73 1.63
C GLU A 43 8.61 14.11 2.42
N GLU A 44 7.79 13.33 1.74
CA GLU A 44 6.73 12.51 2.34
C GLU A 44 7.33 11.20 2.87
N ILE A 45 7.15 10.96 4.16
CA ILE A 45 7.70 9.79 4.85
C ILE A 45 6.56 8.91 5.33
N GLN A 46 6.52 7.67 4.84
CA GLN A 46 5.57 6.64 5.29
C GLN A 46 6.28 5.60 6.15
N LYS A 47 5.65 5.20 7.26
CA LYS A 47 6.18 4.20 8.19
C LYS A 47 5.10 3.22 8.65
N PRO A 48 5.46 1.94 8.86
CA PRO A 48 4.52 0.96 9.40
C PRO A 48 4.09 1.36 10.81
N ALA A 49 2.82 1.13 11.12
CA ALA A 49 2.24 1.36 12.43
C ALA A 49 1.74 0.02 12.99
N ASP A 50 2.45 -0.56 13.95
CA ASP A 50 1.92 -1.69 14.72
C ASP A 50 0.84 -1.21 15.72
N ASP A 51 0.16 -2.14 16.37
CA ASP A 51 -0.93 -1.82 17.30
C ASP A 51 -0.49 -0.86 18.42
N ARG A 52 0.77 -0.96 18.86
CA ARG A 52 1.34 -0.09 19.88
C ARG A 52 1.54 1.34 19.34
N VAL A 53 2.10 1.49 18.14
CA VAL A 53 2.27 2.80 17.48
C VAL A 53 0.92 3.44 17.19
N VAL A 54 -0.06 2.68 16.71
CA VAL A 54 -1.43 3.14 16.48
C VAL A 54 -2.03 3.71 17.78
N GLN A 55 -1.96 2.95 18.88
CA GLN A 55 -2.48 3.40 20.17
C GLN A 55 -1.77 4.65 20.69
N LEU A 56 -0.44 4.74 20.52
CA LEU A 56 0.34 5.91 20.93
C LEU A 56 -0.05 7.16 20.14
N LEU A 57 -0.21 7.06 18.83
CA LEU A 57 -0.58 8.19 17.97
C LEU A 57 -2.01 8.66 18.24
N ILE A 58 -2.96 7.72 18.41
CA ILE A 58 -4.34 8.05 18.81
C ILE A 58 -4.36 8.76 20.17
N SER A 59 -3.60 8.25 21.14
CA SER A 59 -3.48 8.88 22.47
C SER A 59 -2.81 10.27 22.41
N GLY A 60 -1.95 10.48 21.42
CA GLY A 60 -1.30 11.77 21.11
C GLY A 60 -2.23 12.79 20.44
N GLY A 61 -3.43 12.38 20.03
CA GLY A 61 -4.44 13.22 19.38
C GLY A 61 -4.47 13.13 17.86
N VAL A 62 -3.75 12.17 17.26
CA VAL A 62 -3.73 12.00 15.79
C VAL A 62 -5.04 11.32 15.34
N PRO A 63 -5.77 11.90 14.37
CA PRO A 63 -6.99 11.29 13.85
C PRO A 63 -6.65 10.01 13.06
N ALA A 64 -7.30 8.90 13.41
CA ALA A 64 -7.17 7.64 12.69
C ALA A 64 -8.22 7.55 11.57
N THR A 65 -7.76 7.30 10.34
CA THR A 65 -8.63 6.93 9.24
C THR A 65 -8.56 5.43 9.00
N VAL A 66 -9.71 4.76 9.08
CA VAL A 66 -9.78 3.32 8.82
C VAL A 66 -9.81 3.08 7.31
N TRP A 67 -9.05 2.08 6.87
CA TRP A 67 -9.08 1.60 5.49
C TRP A 67 -9.09 0.06 5.47
N GLU A 68 -9.47 -0.49 4.32
CA GLU A 68 -9.52 -1.93 4.11
C GLU A 68 -8.67 -2.28 2.90
N LEU A 69 -8.07 -3.47 2.93
CA LEU A 69 -7.39 -4.01 1.77
C LEU A 69 -8.42 -4.27 0.66
N PRO A 70 -8.07 -3.98 -0.62
CA PRO A 70 -8.87 -4.40 -1.76
C PRO A 70 -9.16 -5.91 -1.71
N GLN A 71 -10.30 -6.33 -2.23
CA GLN A 71 -10.71 -7.74 -2.18
C GLN A 71 -9.72 -8.63 -2.94
N GLU A 72 -9.13 -8.11 -4.00
CA GLU A 72 -8.14 -8.73 -4.88
C GLU A 72 -6.92 -9.22 -4.09
N VAL A 73 -6.49 -8.49 -3.06
CA VAL A 73 -5.35 -8.89 -2.20
C VAL A 73 -5.68 -10.14 -1.37
N ARG A 74 -6.97 -10.38 -1.12
CA ARG A 74 -7.48 -11.51 -0.32
C ARG A 74 -7.90 -12.70 -1.17
N GLU A 75 -7.86 -12.57 -2.49
CA GLU A 75 -8.22 -13.66 -3.39
C GLU A 75 -7.25 -14.83 -3.24
N ALA A 76 -7.79 -16.04 -3.28
CA ALA A 76 -6.96 -17.23 -3.37
C ALA A 76 -6.38 -17.28 -4.79
N HIS A 77 -5.07 -17.08 -4.91
CA HIS A 77 -4.37 -17.22 -6.18
C HIS A 77 -4.11 -18.71 -6.44
N GLU A 78 -4.54 -19.18 -7.60
CA GLU A 78 -4.19 -20.51 -8.11
C GLU A 78 -3.11 -20.38 -9.20
N GLY A 79 -2.16 -21.31 -9.19
CA GLY A 79 -1.06 -21.33 -10.15
C GLY A 79 0.21 -20.61 -9.66
N PRO A 80 1.27 -20.60 -10.51
CA PRO A 80 2.52 -19.92 -10.20
C PRO A 80 2.35 -18.39 -10.20
N ALA A 81 3.24 -17.69 -9.50
CA ALA A 81 3.31 -16.23 -9.56
C ALA A 81 3.66 -15.79 -10.98
N LEU A 82 2.99 -14.75 -11.47
CA LEU A 82 3.29 -14.15 -12.76
C LEU A 82 4.71 -13.58 -12.77
N THR A 83 5.42 -13.86 -13.84
CA THR A 83 6.79 -13.42 -14.10
C THR A 83 6.80 -12.42 -15.25
N THR A 84 7.96 -11.80 -15.47
CA THR A 84 8.17 -10.92 -16.62
C THR A 84 8.04 -11.67 -17.95
N ASP A 85 8.39 -12.95 -18.00
CA ASP A 85 8.27 -13.76 -19.21
C ASP A 85 6.81 -14.02 -19.56
N ASP A 86 5.93 -14.21 -18.56
CA ASP A 86 4.48 -14.33 -18.79
C ASP A 86 3.89 -13.06 -19.43
N LEU A 87 4.40 -11.88 -19.06
CA LEU A 87 4.00 -10.61 -19.69
C LEU A 87 4.47 -10.52 -21.14
N LEU A 88 5.67 -10.99 -21.44
CA LEU A 88 6.19 -11.02 -22.80
C LEU A 88 5.41 -12.00 -23.67
N ASP A 89 5.14 -13.20 -23.16
CA ASP A 89 4.33 -14.20 -23.86
C ASP A 89 2.91 -13.68 -24.12
N PHE A 90 2.31 -13.01 -23.15
CA PHE A 90 1.00 -12.36 -23.33
C PHE A 90 1.05 -11.27 -24.41
N HIS A 91 2.09 -10.43 -24.41
CA HIS A 91 2.27 -9.41 -25.45
C HIS A 91 2.41 -10.01 -26.84
N LEU A 92 3.27 -11.03 -27.01
CA LEU A 92 3.46 -11.73 -28.28
C LEU A 92 2.19 -12.45 -28.75
N LEU A 93 1.36 -12.93 -27.82
CA LEU A 93 0.07 -13.52 -28.14
C LEU A 93 -0.88 -12.47 -28.74
N LEU A 94 -0.94 -11.26 -28.16
CA LEU A 94 -1.81 -10.18 -28.65
C LEU A 94 -1.41 -9.63 -30.02
N GLU A 95 -0.15 -9.81 -30.44
CA GLU A 95 0.30 -9.42 -31.78
C GLU A 95 -0.16 -10.39 -32.88
N GLN A 96 -0.62 -11.58 -32.53
CA GLN A 96 -1.09 -12.57 -33.49
C GLN A 96 -2.45 -12.15 -34.08
N PRO A 97 -2.65 -12.20 -35.40
CA PRO A 97 -3.87 -11.70 -36.04
C PRO A 97 -5.15 -12.44 -35.63
N ASP A 98 -5.02 -13.66 -35.10
CA ASP A 98 -6.12 -14.52 -34.65
C ASP A 98 -6.24 -14.63 -33.12
N TRP A 99 -5.55 -13.76 -32.36
CA TRP A 99 -5.54 -13.82 -30.89
C TRP A 99 -6.96 -13.82 -30.28
N PHE A 100 -7.88 -13.03 -30.84
CA PHE A 100 -9.24 -12.88 -30.35
C PHE A 100 -10.07 -14.15 -30.59
N GLU A 101 -9.91 -14.77 -31.77
CA GLU A 101 -10.57 -16.04 -32.11
C GLU A 101 -10.07 -17.17 -31.19
N ASN A 102 -8.78 -17.18 -30.86
CA ASN A 102 -8.20 -18.14 -29.94
C ASN A 102 -8.70 -17.95 -28.50
N LEU A 103 -8.87 -16.70 -28.04
CA LEU A 103 -9.46 -16.40 -26.73
C LEU A 103 -10.90 -16.90 -26.63
N LEU A 104 -11.73 -16.63 -27.65
CA LEU A 104 -13.13 -17.06 -27.68
C LEU A 104 -13.30 -18.58 -27.61
N ARG A 105 -12.37 -19.33 -28.20
CA ARG A 105 -12.36 -20.81 -28.14
C ARG A 105 -12.06 -21.36 -26.75
N VAL A 106 -11.24 -20.66 -25.97
CA VAL A 106 -10.88 -21.06 -24.61
C VAL A 106 -12.02 -20.71 -23.64
N SER A 107 -12.63 -19.52 -23.78
CA SER A 107 -13.69 -19.06 -22.88
C SER A 107 -15.01 -19.82 -23.01
N THR A 108 -15.26 -20.50 -24.15
CA THR A 108 -16.48 -21.31 -24.35
C THR A 108 -16.36 -22.75 -23.86
N ARG A 109 -15.17 -23.18 -23.39
CA ARG A 109 -14.93 -24.52 -22.83
C ARG A 109 -14.98 -24.59 -21.31
N SER A 110 -15.16 -23.46 -20.63
CA SER A 110 -15.32 -23.37 -19.17
C SER A 110 -16.77 -23.09 -18.79
#